data_AF-N6WQS1-F1
#
_entry.id   AF-N6WQS1-F1
#
_cell.length_a   1.000
_cell.length_b   1.000
_cell.length_c   1.000
_cell.angle_alpha   90.00
_cell.angle_beta   90.00
_cell.angle_gamma   90.00
#
_symmetry.space_group_name_H-M   'P 1'
#
loop_
_entity.id
_entity.type
_entity.pdbx_description
1 polymer ?
#
loop_
_entity_poly.entity_id
_entity_poly.type
_entity_poly.pdbx_seq_one_letter_code
_entity_poly.pdbx_strand_id
1 'polypeptide(L)' 'MYVFRNLTEVRQRTESWMAEYNDERPHDSLEDLTPWEYLARHQQTENSNQRCN' A
#
# COMPACT_ATOMS: atom_id res chain seq x y z
N MET A 1 -0.40 15.30 -28.61
CA MET A 1 -0.91 13.93 -28.35
C MET A 1 -1.06 13.79 -26.84
N TYR A 2 -2.24 13.40 -26.36
CA TYR A 2 -2.49 13.19 -24.94
C TYR A 2 -2.60 11.68 -24.68
N VAL A 3 -1.96 11.20 -23.62
CA VAL A 3 -1.96 9.78 -23.24
C VAL A 3 -3.33 9.32 -22.72
N PHE A 4 -4.12 10.26 -22.20
CA PHE A 4 -5.44 9.99 -21.61
C PHE A 4 -6.52 10.84 -22.25
N ARG A 5 -7.75 10.30 -22.28
CA ARG A 5 -8.91 10.95 -22.91
C ARG A 5 -9.54 12.02 -22.01
N ASN A 6 -9.53 11.82 -20.70
CA ASN A 6 -10.08 12.76 -19.71
C ASN A 6 -9.54 12.44 -18.30
N LEU A 7 -9.88 13.29 -17.34
CA LEU A 7 -9.46 13.12 -15.94
C LEU A 7 -10.09 11.90 -15.26
N THR A 8 -11.25 11.43 -15.72
CA THR A 8 -11.89 10.22 -15.17
C THR A 8 -11.06 8.99 -15.48
N GLU A 9 -10.54 8.87 -16.71
CA GLU A 9 -9.64 7.77 -17.09
C GLU A 9 -8.37 7.76 -16.25
N VAL A 10 -7.79 8.94 -15.96
CA VAL A 10 -6.61 9.03 -15.08
C VAL A 10 -6.95 8.54 -13.69
N ARG A 11 -8.04 9.01 -13.09
CA ARG A 11 -8.46 8.62 -11.73
C ARG A 11 -8.65 7.12 -11.61
N GLN A 12 -9.40 6.51 -12.53
CA GLN A 12 -9.67 5.07 -12.51
C GLN A 12 -8.38 4.24 -12.58
N ARG A 13 -7.43 4.63 -13.43
CA ARG A 13 -6.15 3.93 -13.55
C ARG A 13 -5.29 4.09 -12.31
N THR A 14 -5.24 5.30 -11.76
CA THR A 14 -4.50 5.57 -10.52
C THR A 14 -5.10 4.81 -9.34
N GLU A 15 -6.42 4.74 -9.22
CA GLU A 15 -7.11 3.98 -8.18
C GLU A 15 -6.80 2.48 -8.27
N SER A 16 -6.87 1.88 -9.46
CA SER A 16 -6.47 0.48 -9.68
C SER A 16 -5.02 0.24 -9.26
N TRP A 17 -4.11 1.11 -9.71
CA TRP A 17 -2.68 0.99 -9.38
C TRP A 17 -2.42 1.13 -7.87
N MET A 18 -3.13 2.04 -7.19
CA MET A 18 -2.98 2.21 -5.73
C MET A 18 -3.45 0.97 -4.98
N ALA A 19 -4.54 0.32 -5.40
CA ALA A 19 -5.00 -0.93 -4.81
C ALA A 19 -3.94 -2.03 -5.02
N GLU A 20 -3.50 -2.26 -6.25
CA GLU A 20 -2.47 -3.25 -6.57
C GLU A 20 -1.18 -3.02 -5.76
N TYR A 21 -0.70 -1.78 -5.68
CA TYR A 21 0.53 -1.45 -4.96
C TYR A 21 0.42 -1.70 -3.45
N ASN A 22 -0.69 -1.30 -2.83
CA ASN A 22 -0.87 -1.36 -1.39
C ASN A 22 -1.33 -2.72 -0.88
N ASP A 23 -2.16 -3.43 -1.66
CA ASP A 23 -2.86 -4.64 -1.22
C ASP A 23 -2.31 -5.93 -1.84
N GLU A 24 -1.67 -5.87 -3.01
CA GLU A 24 -1.37 -7.09 -3.78
C GLU A 24 0.13 -7.30 -4.08
N ARG A 25 0.89 -6.22 -4.26
CA ARG A 25 2.28 -6.30 -4.70
C ARG A 25 3.24 -6.50 -3.53
N PRO A 26 4.03 -7.60 -3.51
CA PRO A 26 5.13 -7.74 -2.58
C PRO A 26 6.26 -6.77 -2.94
N HIS A 27 6.94 -6.24 -1.94
CA HIS A 27 8.07 -5.32 -2.12
C HIS A 27 9.32 -5.88 -1.44
N ASP A 28 10.40 -6.10 -2.19
CA ASP A 28 11.66 -6.64 -1.66
C ASP A 28 12.19 -5.85 -0.45
N SER A 29 12.03 -4.52 -0.45
CA SER A 29 12.43 -3.65 0.66
C SER A 29 11.59 -3.83 1.93
N LEU A 30 10.42 -4.46 1.81
CA LEU A 30 9.51 -4.81 2.90
C LEU A 30 9.54 -6.31 3.21
N GLU A 31 10.60 -7.01 2.81
CA GLU A 31 10.73 -8.47 2.96
C GLU A 31 9.61 -9.22 2.22
N ASP A 32 9.33 -8.80 0.98
CA ASP A 32 8.27 -9.34 0.12
C ASP A 32 6.86 -9.19 0.68
N LEU A 33 6.65 -8.29 1.65
CA LEU A 33 5.31 -7.92 2.11
C LEU A 33 4.71 -6.82 1.23
N THR A 34 3.39 -6.82 1.18
CA THR A 34 2.62 -5.65 0.76
C THR A 34 2.73 -4.53 1.82
N PRO A 35 2.51 -3.26 1.45
CA PRO A 35 2.51 -2.16 2.41
C PRO A 35 1.52 -2.35 3.57
N TRP A 36 0.33 -2.91 3.30
CA TRP A 36 -0.64 -3.19 4.36
C TRP A 36 -0.22 -4.32 5.29
N GLU A 37 0.36 -5.39 4.77
CA GLU A 37 0.89 -6.47 5.60
C GLU A 37 2.03 -5.97 6.49
N TYR A 38 2.94 -5.16 5.93
CA TYR A 38 3.99 -4.52 6.70
C TYR A 38 3.41 -3.66 7.82
N LEU A 39 2.43 -2.80 7.50
CA LEU A 39 1.78 -1.96 8.51
C LEU A 39 1.14 -2.81 9.63
N ALA A 40 0.40 -3.86 9.28
CA ALA A 40 -0.24 -4.73 10.25
C ALA A 40 0.79 -5.42 11.18
N ARG A 41 1.91 -5.88 10.61
CA ARG A 41 3.01 -6.51 11.36
C ARG A 41 3.65 -5.56 12.35
N HIS A 42 3.89 -4.30 11.95
CA HIS A 42 4.59 -3.33 12.79
C HIS A 42 3.67 -2.61 13.79
N GLN A 43 2.39 -2.43 13.48
CA GLN A 43 1.40 -1.93 14.45
C GLN A 43 1.24 -2.85 15.66
N GLN A 44 1.29 -4.17 15.47
CA GLN A 44 1.24 -5.12 16.59
C GLN A 44 2.45 -4.99 17.52
N THR A 45 3.63 -4.73 16.93
CA THR A 45 4.90 -4.58 17.66
C THR A 45 4.90 -3.33 18.55
N GLU A 46 4.38 -2.21 18.04
CA GLU A 46 4.26 -0.98 18.84
C GLU A 46 3.24 -1.11 19.98
N ASN A 47 2.10 -1.77 19.74
CA ASN A 47 1.09 -2.00 20.79
C ASN A 47 1.60 -2.92 21.91
N SER A 48 2.42 -3.93 21.59
CA SER A 48 3.06 -4.76 22.62
C SER A 48 4.05 -3.99 23.49
N ASN A 49 4.75 -2.99 22.91
CA ASN A 49 5.71 -2.16 23.64
C ASN A 49 5.05 -1.04 24.46
N GLN A 50 3.80 -0.66 24.14
CA GLN A 50 3.04 0.31 24.93
C GLN A 50 2.37 -0.29 26.18
N ARG A 51 2.28 -1.62 26.27
CA ARG A 51 1.63 -2.32 27.39
C ARG A 51 2.53 -2.48 28.62
N CYS A 52 3.81 -2.12 28.51
CA CYS A 52 4.75 -2.05 29.62
C CYS A 52 5.16 -0.59 29.89
N ASN A 53 4.20 0.23 30.33
CA ASN A 53 4.46 1.48 31.08
C ASN A 53 3.40 1.63 32.16
#